data_AF-A0A3D3MUF6-F1
#
_entry.id   AF-A0A3D3MUF6-F1
#
_cell.length_a   1.000
_cell.length_b   1.000
_cell.length_c   1.000
_cell.angle_alpha   90.00
_cell.angle_beta   90.00
_cell.angle_gamma   90.00
#
_symmetry.space_group_name_H-M   'P 1'
#
loop_
_entity.id
_entity.type
_entity.pdbx_description
1 polymer ?
#
loop_
_entity_poly.entity_id
_entity_poly.type
_entity_poly.pdbx_seq_one_letter_code
_entity_poly.pdbx_strand_id
1 'polypeptide(L)'
;MKDIEKEILDYEHTITSKMKVNVGVKGFPVVEDYGFTRRELDDYLFDKQAILDSAGSEKSQYTVFGILVVIPVLVCSAFPPEKLPGGLEGGLLISIAIGILLGFLYKASMKLSIQLRLKRMSEDRFEKFIKDVLDF
;
A
#
# COMPACT_ATOMS: atom_id res chain seq x y z
N MET A 1 12.30 -8.68 3.38
CA MET A 1 11.25 -9.32 2.54
C MET A 1 10.35 -10.28 3.30
N LYS A 2 10.64 -10.59 4.57
CA LYS A 2 9.69 -11.24 5.48
C LYS A 2 8.90 -10.23 6.30
N ASP A 3 9.11 -8.94 6.03
CA ASP A 3 8.84 -7.86 6.98
C ASP A 3 7.57 -7.09 6.60
N ILE A 4 7.29 -6.87 5.31
CA ILE A 4 6.06 -6.18 4.87
C ILE A 4 4.83 -7.09 4.94
N GLU A 5 4.95 -8.36 4.52
CA GLU A 5 3.88 -9.36 4.68
C GLU A 5 3.61 -9.67 6.16
N LYS A 6 4.63 -9.46 7.02
CA LYS A 6 4.53 -9.61 8.47
C LYS A 6 3.96 -8.37 9.16
N GLU A 7 4.26 -7.15 8.69
CA GLU A 7 3.64 -5.89 9.16
C GLU A 7 2.16 -5.77 8.77
N ILE A 8 1.77 -6.36 7.65
CA ILE A 8 0.40 -6.27 7.12
C ILE A 8 -0.52 -7.33 7.75
N LEU A 9 -0.04 -8.57 7.90
CA LEU A 9 -0.69 -9.58 8.75
C LEU A 9 -0.75 -9.11 10.22
N ASP A 10 0.08 -8.14 10.59
CA ASP A 10 0.16 -7.58 11.94
C ASP A 10 -1.01 -6.68 12.28
N TYR A 11 -1.71 -6.02 11.34
CA TYR A 11 -2.64 -4.96 11.73
C TYR A 11 -3.87 -5.48 12.50
N GLU A 12 -4.64 -6.40 11.91
CA GLU A 12 -5.77 -7.04 12.59
C GLU A 12 -5.29 -7.87 13.79
N HIS A 13 -4.19 -8.61 13.64
CA HIS A 13 -3.64 -9.43 14.72
C HIS A 13 -3.11 -8.61 15.89
N THR A 14 -2.50 -7.45 15.66
CA THR A 14 -1.99 -6.54 16.71
C THR A 14 -3.15 -5.98 17.50
N ILE A 15 -4.18 -5.45 16.83
CA ILE A 15 -5.35 -4.88 17.50
C ILE A 15 -6.09 -5.97 18.27
N THR A 16 -6.34 -7.12 17.64
CA THR A 16 -7.00 -8.26 18.28
C THR A 16 -6.19 -8.83 19.45
N SER A 17 -4.86 -8.88 19.34
CA SER A 17 -3.99 -9.36 20.41
C SER A 17 -3.91 -8.37 21.56
N LYS A 18 -3.77 -7.06 21.30
CA LYS A 18 -3.84 -6.02 22.33
C LYS A 18 -5.16 -6.07 23.09
N MET A 19 -6.28 -6.22 22.38
CA MET A 19 -7.58 -6.38 23.00
C MET A 19 -7.65 -7.62 23.88
N LYS A 20 -7.14 -8.77 23.42
CA LYS A 20 -7.13 -10.04 24.19
C LYS A 20 -6.25 -9.96 25.45
N VAL A 21 -5.11 -9.29 25.38
CA VAL A 21 -4.17 -9.16 26.51
C VAL A 21 -4.72 -8.22 27.57
N ASN A 22 -5.43 -7.16 27.18
CA ASN A 22 -5.92 -6.13 28.10
C ASN A 22 -7.41 -6.28 28.46
N VAL A 23 -8.01 -7.44 28.21
CA VAL A 23 -9.41 -7.71 28.60
C VAL A 23 -9.56 -7.53 30.12
N GLY A 24 -10.49 -6.66 30.52
CA GLY A 24 -10.80 -6.41 31.92
C GLY A 24 -9.81 -5.50 32.66
N VAL A 25 -8.81 -4.94 31.96
CA VAL A 25 -7.93 -3.91 32.53
C VAL A 25 -8.72 -2.61 32.69
N LYS A 26 -8.68 -2.02 33.89
CA LYS A 26 -9.41 -0.79 34.20
C LYS A 26 -8.91 0.36 33.32
N GLY A 27 -9.80 0.93 32.52
CA GLY A 27 -9.49 2.03 31.59
C GLY A 27 -9.09 1.59 30.18
N PHE A 28 -9.06 0.30 29.88
CA PHE A 28 -8.89 -0.18 28.51
C PHE A 28 -10.16 0.07 27.68
N PRO A 29 -10.06 0.53 26.42
CA PRO A 29 -11.23 0.78 25.58
C PRO A 29 -12.06 -0.49 25.33
N VAL A 30 -13.37 -0.39 25.52
CA VAL A 30 -14.35 -1.45 25.21
C VAL A 30 -15.23 -1.02 24.05
N VAL A 31 -15.57 -1.96 23.16
CA VAL A 31 -16.28 -1.68 21.90
C VAL A 31 -17.68 -1.09 22.15
N GLU A 32 -18.30 -1.48 23.26
CA GLU A 32 -19.62 -1.00 23.68
C GLU A 32 -19.64 0.52 23.92
N ASP A 33 -18.54 1.12 24.38
CA ASP A 33 -18.44 2.56 24.66
C ASP A 33 -18.40 3.43 23.38
N TYR A 34 -18.16 2.82 22.22
CA TYR A 34 -18.01 3.50 20.93
C TYR A 34 -19.22 3.29 20.00
N GLY A 35 -20.24 2.56 20.48
CA GLY A 35 -21.52 2.41 19.77
C GLY A 35 -21.45 1.49 18.55
N PHE A 36 -20.56 0.50 18.57
CA PHE A 36 -20.49 -0.57 17.57
C PHE A 36 -20.22 -1.92 18.24
N THR A 37 -20.48 -3.00 17.51
CA THR A 37 -20.30 -4.36 17.96
C THR A 37 -18.91 -4.89 17.61
N ARG A 38 -18.46 -5.92 18.33
CA ARG A 38 -17.19 -6.60 18.00
C ARG A 38 -17.16 -7.10 16.55
N ARG A 39 -18.29 -7.58 16.03
CA ARG A 39 -18.40 -8.05 14.65
C ARG A 39 -18.18 -6.93 13.64
N GLU A 40 -18.78 -5.76 13.86
CA GLU A 40 -18.58 -4.60 12.99
C GLU A 40 -17.13 -4.10 13.01
N LEU A 41 -16.45 -4.19 14.15
CA LEU A 41 -15.01 -3.90 14.24
C LEU A 41 -14.19 -4.90 13.44
N ASP A 42 -14.44 -6.20 13.59
CA ASP A 42 -13.71 -7.24 12.88
C ASP A 42 -13.90 -7.10 11.36
N ASP A 43 -15.14 -6.83 10.90
CA ASP A 43 -15.45 -6.55 9.49
C ASP A 43 -14.70 -5.30 8.99
N TYR A 44 -14.66 -4.22 9.78
CA TYR A 44 -13.92 -2.99 9.45
C TYR A 44 -12.40 -3.23 9.33
N LEU A 45 -11.82 -3.97 10.27
CA LEU A 45 -10.39 -4.30 10.26
C LEU A 45 -10.03 -5.17 9.06
N PHE A 46 -10.88 -6.15 8.73
CA PHE A 46 -10.71 -7.01 7.57
C PHE A 46 -10.72 -6.19 6.26
N ASP A 47 -11.70 -5.31 6.07
CA ASP A 47 -11.79 -4.46 4.89
C ASP A 47 -10.60 -3.50 4.78
N LYS A 48 -10.15 -2.94 5.92
CA LYS A 48 -8.96 -2.08 5.98
C LYS A 48 -7.70 -2.84 5.55
N GLN A 49 -7.55 -4.07 6.03
CA GLN A 49 -6.44 -4.93 5.67
C GLN A 49 -6.49 -5.30 4.18
N ALA A 50 -7.65 -5.68 3.65
CA ALA A 50 -7.81 -5.97 2.23
C ALA A 50 -7.41 -4.78 1.33
N ILE A 51 -7.69 -3.53 1.74
CA ILE A 51 -7.24 -2.34 1.03
C ILE A 51 -5.71 -2.19 1.09
N LEU A 52 -5.09 -2.43 2.25
CA LEU A 52 -3.64 -2.38 2.40
C LEU A 52 -2.95 -3.48 1.56
N ASP A 53 -3.51 -4.69 1.56
CA ASP A 53 -3.04 -5.86 0.81
C ASP A 53 -3.11 -5.65 -0.70
N SER A 54 -4.03 -4.81 -1.16
CA SER A 54 -4.21 -4.50 -2.58
C SER A 54 -2.99 -3.83 -3.23
N ALA A 55 -2.04 -3.33 -2.43
CA ALA A 55 -0.73 -2.85 -2.88
C ALA A 55 0.11 -3.95 -3.57
N GLY A 56 -0.17 -5.22 -3.27
CA GLY A 56 0.64 -6.35 -3.68
C GLY A 56 2.02 -6.39 -3.00
N SER A 57 2.70 -7.51 -3.17
CA SER A 57 4.02 -7.73 -2.54
C SER A 57 5.10 -6.82 -3.13
N GLU A 58 6.16 -6.56 -2.34
CA GLU A 58 7.35 -5.85 -2.82
C GLU A 58 7.91 -6.47 -4.10
N LYS A 59 7.96 -7.82 -4.13
CA LYS A 59 8.41 -8.57 -5.31
C LYS A 59 7.58 -8.21 -6.54
N SER A 60 6.24 -8.26 -6.42
CA SER A 60 5.35 -7.90 -7.52
C SER A 60 5.54 -6.46 -7.96
N GLN A 61 5.69 -5.52 -7.01
CA GLN A 61 5.93 -4.11 -7.31
C GLN A 61 7.26 -3.90 -8.05
N TYR A 62 8.34 -4.56 -7.63
CA TYR A 62 9.65 -4.49 -8.31
C TYR A 62 9.61 -5.15 -9.70
N THR A 63 8.87 -6.23 -9.87
CA THR A 63 8.66 -6.86 -11.19
C THR A 63 7.94 -5.91 -12.14
N VAL A 64 6.85 -5.28 -11.71
CA VAL A 64 6.12 -4.29 -12.52
C VAL A 64 7.03 -3.09 -12.83
N PHE A 65 7.78 -2.60 -11.85
CA PHE A 65 8.73 -1.50 -12.05
C PHE A 65 9.80 -1.86 -13.10
N GLY A 66 10.40 -3.06 -13.01
CA GLY A 66 11.38 -3.53 -14.00
C GLY A 66 10.80 -3.60 -15.41
N ILE A 67 9.57 -4.14 -15.55
CA ILE A 67 8.87 -4.20 -16.84
C ILE A 67 8.64 -2.79 -17.41
N LEU A 68 8.19 -1.84 -16.58
CA LEU A 68 7.97 -0.45 -16.98
C LEU A 68 9.24 0.26 -17.44
N VAL A 69 10.39 -0.08 -16.85
CA VAL A 69 11.69 0.47 -17.28
C VAL A 69 12.15 -0.11 -18.61
N VAL A 70 11.91 -1.40 -18.85
CA VAL A 70 12.37 -2.11 -20.05
C VAL A 70 11.54 -1.75 -21.30
N ILE A 71 10.23 -1.55 -21.16
CA ILE A 71 9.34 -1.28 -22.31
C ILE A 71 9.83 -0.09 -23.15
N PRO A 72 10.10 1.10 -22.60
CA PRO A 72 10.59 2.23 -23.39
C PRO A 72 11.92 1.96 -24.10
N VAL A 73 12.82 1.19 -23.46
CA VAL A 73 14.11 0.81 -24.05
C VAL A 73 13.89 -0.12 -25.25
N LEU A 74 12.98 -1.08 -25.15
CA LEU A 74 12.61 -1.95 -26.28
C LEU A 74 11.96 -1.18 -27.42
N VAL A 75 11.06 -0.25 -27.10
CA VAL A 75 10.43 0.63 -28.10
C VAL A 75 11.50 1.46 -28.81
N CYS A 76 12.45 2.04 -28.07
CA CYS A 76 13.56 2.80 -28.64
C CYS A 76 14.45 1.96 -29.57
N SER A 77 14.72 0.70 -29.19
CA SER A 77 15.50 -0.23 -30.00
C SER A 77 14.86 -0.57 -31.35
N ALA A 78 13.55 -0.33 -31.52
CA ALA A 78 12.85 -0.59 -32.79
C ALA A 78 13.01 0.57 -33.79
N PHE A 79 13.57 1.71 -33.39
CA PHE A 79 13.78 2.86 -34.27
C PHE A 79 15.23 2.96 -34.75
N PRO A 80 15.45 3.40 -36.01
CA PRO A 80 16.80 3.63 -36.52
C PRO A 80 17.46 4.80 -35.77
N PRO A 81 18.79 4.75 -35.50
CA PRO A 81 19.50 5.75 -34.72
C PRO A 81 19.35 7.19 -35.22
N GLU A 82 19.20 7.37 -36.54
CA GLU A 82 19.05 8.67 -37.19
C GLU A 82 17.77 9.41 -36.78
N LYS A 83 16.75 8.67 -36.32
CA LYS A 83 15.46 9.22 -35.88
C LYS A 83 15.40 9.47 -34.37
N LEU A 84 16.45 9.07 -33.64
CA LEU A 84 16.50 9.19 -32.18
C LEU A 84 17.14 10.53 -31.77
N PRO A 85 16.55 11.23 -30.78
CA PRO A 85 17.13 12.46 -30.25
C PRO A 85 18.50 12.16 -29.60
N GLY A 86 19.56 12.73 -30.17
CA GLY A 86 20.93 12.47 -29.73
C GLY A 86 21.51 11.12 -30.20
N GLY A 87 20.97 10.56 -31.29
CA GLY A 87 21.41 9.28 -31.84
C GLY A 87 21.06 8.10 -30.93
N LEU A 88 21.80 7.00 -31.07
CA LEU A 88 21.58 5.79 -30.28
C LEU A 88 21.78 6.06 -28.78
N GLU A 89 22.85 6.75 -28.39
CA GLU A 89 23.19 7.01 -26.99
C GLU A 89 22.16 7.92 -26.32
N GLY A 90 21.77 9.02 -26.97
CA GLY A 90 20.75 9.94 -26.46
C GLY A 90 19.37 9.28 -26.34
N GLY A 91 18.96 8.51 -27.36
CA GLY A 91 17.70 7.79 -27.36
C GLY A 91 17.60 6.77 -26.22
N LEU A 92 18.68 6.02 -25.96
CA LEU A 92 18.75 5.07 -24.85
C LEU A 92 18.63 5.75 -23.49
N LEU A 93 19.37 6.85 -23.27
CA LEU A 93 19.30 7.60 -22.01
C LEU A 93 17.91 8.17 -21.75
N ILE A 94 17.27 8.75 -22.77
CA ILE A 94 15.91 9.28 -22.69
C ILE A 94 14.91 8.15 -22.37
N SER A 95 15.08 6.99 -22.99
CA SER A 95 14.20 5.84 -22.77
C SER A 95 14.31 5.29 -21.35
N ILE A 96 15.53 5.19 -20.81
CA ILE A 96 15.75 4.82 -19.41
C ILE A 96 15.10 5.85 -18.48
N ALA A 97 15.29 7.15 -18.75
CA ALA A 97 14.68 8.21 -17.96
C ALA A 97 13.15 8.15 -17.96
N ILE A 98 12.53 7.91 -19.13
CA ILE A 98 11.08 7.70 -19.26
C ILE A 98 10.63 6.47 -18.47
N GLY A 99 11.35 5.36 -18.58
CA GLY A 99 11.05 4.13 -17.87
C GLY A 99 11.06 4.31 -16.35
N ILE A 100 12.08 5.00 -15.82
CA ILE A 100 12.17 5.35 -14.41
C ILE A 100 11.00 6.24 -14.00
N LEU A 101 10.68 7.26 -14.80
CA LEU A 101 9.55 8.17 -14.54
C LEU A 101 8.21 7.44 -14.51
N LEU A 102 7.97 6.50 -15.44
CA LEU A 102 6.79 5.63 -15.44
C LEU A 102 6.71 4.76 -14.19
N GLY A 103 7.84 4.19 -13.75
CA GLY A 103 7.91 3.41 -12.52
C GLY A 103 7.56 4.24 -11.28
N PHE A 104 8.03 5.49 -11.20
CA PHE A 104 7.64 6.42 -10.14
C PHE A 104 6.15 6.79 -10.19
N LEU A 105 5.62 7.09 -11.38
CA LEU A 105 4.21 7.40 -11.58
C LEU A 105 3.31 6.22 -11.17
N TYR A 106 3.69 4.99 -11.50
CA TYR A 106 2.99 3.78 -11.08
C TYR A 106 2.93 3.68 -9.54
N LYS A 107 4.08 3.82 -8.87
CA LYS A 107 4.16 3.74 -7.40
C LYS A 107 3.35 4.86 -6.73
N ALA A 108 3.41 6.07 -7.25
CA ALA A 108 2.63 7.21 -6.77
C ALA A 108 1.13 6.98 -6.94
N SER A 109 0.70 6.51 -8.12
CA SER A 109 -0.70 6.21 -8.43
C SER A 109 -1.26 5.10 -7.53
N MET A 110 -0.46 4.06 -7.27
CA MET A 110 -0.84 2.98 -6.37
C MET A 110 -1.02 3.49 -4.93
N LYS A 111 -0.05 4.24 -4.40
CA LYS A 111 -0.13 4.82 -3.05
C LYS A 111 -1.34 5.75 -2.92
N LEU A 112 -1.60 6.56 -3.93
CA LEU A 112 -2.75 7.47 -3.96
C LEU A 112 -4.06 6.68 -3.98
N SER A 113 -4.17 5.63 -4.79
CA SER A 113 -5.36 4.77 -4.84
C SER A 113 -5.65 4.14 -3.48
N ILE A 114 -4.64 3.61 -2.79
CA ILE A 114 -4.78 3.04 -1.44
C ILE A 114 -5.25 4.12 -0.45
N GLN A 115 -4.61 5.29 -0.44
CA GLN A 115 -5.00 6.38 0.45
C GLN A 115 -6.44 6.86 0.20
N LEU A 116 -6.86 6.94 -1.05
CA LEU A 116 -8.24 7.32 -1.40
C LEU A 116 -9.25 6.27 -0.94
N ARG A 117 -8.94 4.98 -1.09
CA ARG A 117 -9.78 3.87 -0.62
C ARG A 117 -9.87 3.86 0.91
N LEU A 118 -8.74 4.01 1.60
CA LEU A 118 -8.70 4.13 3.06
C LEU A 118 -9.50 5.34 3.54
N LYS A 119 -9.33 6.51 2.91
CA LYS A 119 -10.09 7.72 3.27
C LYS A 119 -11.59 7.57 3.03
N ARG A 120 -11.99 6.84 1.99
CA ARG A 120 -13.40 6.59 1.68
C ARG A 120 -14.06 5.66 2.69
N MET A 121 -13.32 4.67 3.19
CA MET A 121 -13.79 3.72 4.19
C MET A 121 -13.66 4.26 5.62
N SER A 122 -12.76 5.22 5.84
CA SER A 122 -12.46 5.80 7.15
C SER A 122 -13.74 6.25 7.86
N GLU A 123 -13.96 5.68 9.03
CA GLU A 123 -15.07 6.05 9.89
C GLU A 123 -14.58 6.42 11.29
N ASP A 124 -14.93 7.62 11.73
CA ASP A 124 -14.35 8.25 12.94
C ASP A 124 -14.54 7.41 14.21
N ARG A 125 -15.64 6.67 14.31
CA ARG A 125 -15.95 5.81 15.47
C ARG A 125 -14.94 4.67 15.62
N PHE A 126 -14.66 3.97 14.52
CA PHE A 126 -13.69 2.86 14.50
C PHE A 126 -12.26 3.37 14.61
N GLU A 127 -11.89 4.44 13.89
CA GLU A 127 -10.53 5.01 13.95
C GLU A 127 -10.19 5.51 15.36
N LYS A 128 -11.15 6.13 16.05
CA LYS A 128 -10.94 6.58 17.44
C LYS A 128 -10.70 5.41 18.39
N PHE A 129 -11.53 4.37 18.32
CA PHE A 129 -11.33 3.16 19.13
C PHE A 129 -9.99 2.50 18.86
N ILE A 130 -9.64 2.31 17.58
CA ILE A 130 -8.37 1.71 17.17
C ILE A 130 -7.20 2.52 17.74
N LYS A 131 -7.26 3.86 17.64
CA LYS A 131 -6.23 4.73 18.20
C LYS A 131 -6.12 4.55 19.71
N ASP A 132 -7.23 4.57 20.44
CA ASP A 132 -7.22 4.46 21.90
C ASP A 132 -6.71 3.07 22.36
N VAL A 133 -6.96 2.00 21.58
CA VAL A 133 -6.38 0.67 21.82
C VAL A 133 -4.87 0.62 21.53
N LEU A 134 -4.41 1.33 20.50
CA LEU A 134 -2.99 1.39 20.16
C LEU A 134 -2.19 2.26 21.13
N ASP A 135 -2.79 3.31 21.69
CA ASP A 135 -2.16 4.26 22.62
C ASP A 135 -2.13 3.76 24.09
N PHE A 136 -2.86 2.69 24.42
CA PHE A 136 -2.82 1.99 25.72
C PHE A 136 -1.62 1.05 25.83
#